data_AF-A0AAT9FQS5-F1
#
_entry.id   AF-A0AAT9FQS5-F1
#
_cell.length_a   1.000
_cell.length_b   1.000
_cell.length_c   1.000
_cell.angle_alpha   90.00
_cell.angle_beta   90.00
_cell.angle_gamma   90.00
#
_symmetry.space_group_name_H-M   'P 1'
#
loop_
_entity.id
_entity.type
_entity.pdbx_description
1 polymer ?
#
loop_
_entity_poly.entity_id
_entity_poly.type
_entity_poly.pdbx_seq_one_letter_code
_entity_poly.pdbx_strand_id
1 'polypeptide(L)'
;MPPAAHRHGADLLRELKSSSTKWLKQETGRSNFAWQSGYGAFSVSHSDVGTVRNYIQRQEEHHRTKTFQEEYRQFLERYEVEFDEEYVWD
;
A
#
# COMPACT_ATOMS: atom_id res chain seq x y z
N MET A 1 -18.30 -29.15 2.51
CA MET A 1 -17.20 -28.57 1.71
C MET A 1 -16.93 -27.16 2.25
N PRO A 2 -15.82 -26.89 2.94
CA PRO A 2 -15.49 -25.51 3.29
C PRO A 2 -14.94 -24.80 2.04
N PRO A 3 -15.25 -23.51 1.80
CA PRO A 3 -14.75 -22.78 0.66
C PRO A 3 -13.23 -22.51 0.77
N ALA A 4 -12.56 -22.54 -0.37
CA ALA A 4 -11.12 -22.36 -0.51
C ALA A 4 -10.68 -20.89 -0.32
N ALA A 5 -9.70 -20.71 0.57
CA ALA A 5 -8.63 -19.70 0.59
C ALA A 5 -8.92 -18.23 0.19
N HIS A 6 -9.16 -17.38 1.19
CA HIS A 6 -8.98 -15.92 1.13
C HIS A 6 -7.62 -15.45 1.70
N ARG A 7 -6.49 -16.06 1.30
CA ARG A 7 -5.16 -15.76 1.92
C ARG A 7 -4.06 -15.22 0.98
N HIS A 8 -4.24 -15.25 -0.34
CA HIS A 8 -3.11 -15.03 -1.26
C HIS A 8 -2.53 -13.60 -1.30
N GLY A 9 -3.36 -12.55 -1.23
CA GLY A 9 -2.88 -11.16 -1.37
C GLY A 9 -2.08 -10.68 -0.15
N ALA A 10 -2.57 -10.95 1.06
CA ALA A 10 -1.91 -10.59 2.30
C ALA A 10 -0.59 -11.33 2.49
N ASP A 11 -0.58 -12.63 2.16
CA ASP A 11 0.63 -13.47 2.21
C ASP A 11 1.70 -12.95 1.25
N LEU A 12 1.32 -12.58 0.02
CA LEU A 12 2.23 -12.01 -0.98
C LEU A 12 2.89 -10.72 -0.48
N LEU A 13 2.12 -9.76 0.06
CA LEU A 13 2.70 -8.51 0.55
C LEU A 13 3.56 -8.71 1.80
N ARG A 14 3.19 -9.64 2.69
CA ARG A 14 4.03 -10.01 3.82
C ARG A 14 5.39 -10.54 3.35
N GLU A 15 5.39 -11.44 2.38
CA GLU A 15 6.62 -12.01 1.80
C GLU A 15 7.47 -10.96 1.09
N LEU A 16 6.84 -10.09 0.29
CA LEU A 16 7.52 -9.00 -0.41
C LEU A 16 8.17 -8.02 0.56
N LYS A 17 7.43 -7.55 1.59
CA LYS A 17 7.97 -6.64 2.61
C LYS A 17 9.11 -7.29 3.39
N SER A 18 8.97 -8.57 3.74
CA SER A 18 9.98 -9.29 4.52
C SER A 18 11.25 -9.54 3.73
N SER A 19 11.14 -10.01 2.49
CA SER A 19 12.28 -10.31 1.62
C SER A 19 13.06 -9.04 1.25
N SER A 20 12.36 -7.98 0.85
CA SER A 20 12.97 -6.68 0.55
C SER A 20 13.65 -6.05 1.76
N THR A 21 13.08 -6.15 2.97
CA THR A 21 13.72 -5.67 4.20
C THR A 21 15.05 -6.40 4.45
N LYS A 22 15.07 -7.73 4.34
CA LYS A 22 16.29 -8.53 4.52
C LYS A 22 17.36 -8.13 3.51
N TRP A 23 17.00 -8.09 2.23
CA TRP A 23 17.90 -7.71 1.14
C TRP A 23 18.46 -6.30 1.35
N LEU A 24 17.60 -5.32 1.65
CA LEU A 24 18.02 -3.93 1.79
C LEU A 24 18.94 -3.71 3.01
N LYS A 25 18.69 -4.41 4.12
CA LYS A 25 19.58 -4.40 5.29
C LYS A 25 20.95 -4.99 4.97
N GLN A 26 20.99 -6.07 4.19
CA GLN A 26 22.22 -6.77 3.82
C GLN A 26 23.05 -5.97 2.81
N GLU A 27 22.44 -5.48 1.73
CA GLU A 27 23.15 -4.85 0.62
C GLU A 27 23.48 -3.37 0.86
N THR A 28 22.63 -2.64 1.59
CA THR A 28 22.79 -1.17 1.72
C THR A 28 23.25 -0.73 3.12
N GLY A 29 23.36 -1.66 4.08
CA GLY A 29 23.73 -1.35 5.47
C GLY A 29 22.65 -0.59 6.25
N ARG A 30 21.44 -0.41 5.71
CA ARG A 30 20.32 0.27 6.36
C ARG A 30 19.64 -0.62 7.41
N SER A 31 20.36 -0.99 8.46
CA SER A 31 19.92 -1.92 9.52
C SER A 31 18.59 -1.55 10.18
N ASN A 32 18.29 -0.25 10.27
CA ASN A 32 17.07 0.29 10.88
C ASN A 32 15.87 0.39 9.92
N PHE A 33 16.03 0.00 8.65
CA PHE A 33 14.91 0.03 7.71
C PHE A 33 13.80 -0.94 8.15
N ALA A 34 12.56 -0.47 8.09
CA ALA A 34 11.37 -1.28 8.23
C ALA A 34 10.27 -0.68 7.35
N TRP A 35 9.40 -1.55 6.83
CA TRP A 35 8.17 -1.10 6.21
C TRP A 35 7.15 -0.68 7.27
N GLN A 36 6.23 0.20 6.89
CA GLN A 36 4.98 0.41 7.62
C GLN A 36 4.26 -0.93 7.89
N SER A 37 3.63 -1.03 9.07
CA SER A 37 2.92 -2.24 9.55
C SER A 37 1.78 -2.64 8.61
N GLY A 38 0.96 -1.66 8.19
CA GLY A 38 -0.20 -1.86 7.32
C GLY A 38 0.07 -1.76 5.81
N TYR A 39 -0.93 -2.07 5.00
CA TYR A 39 -0.94 -1.83 3.56
C TYR A 39 -2.36 -1.56 3.06
N GLY A 40 -2.49 -0.76 2.00
CA GLY A 40 -3.73 -0.63 1.23
C GLY A 40 -3.64 -1.42 -0.07
N ALA A 41 -4.72 -2.11 -0.45
CA ALA A 41 -4.82 -2.81 -1.73
C ALA A 41 -6.17 -2.48 -2.37
N PHE A 42 -6.12 -1.76 -3.48
CA PHE A 42 -7.31 -1.27 -4.18
C PHE A 42 -7.31 -1.79 -5.62
N SER A 43 -8.42 -2.41 -6.04
CA SER A 43 -8.58 -2.92 -7.39
C SER A 43 -8.91 -1.79 -8.37
N VAL A 44 -8.42 -1.87 -9.60
CA VAL A 44 -8.68 -0.89 -10.67
C VAL A 44 -9.14 -1.61 -11.94
N SER A 45 -9.93 -0.93 -12.77
CA SER A 45 -10.33 -1.48 -14.06
C SER A 45 -9.14 -1.50 -15.03
N HIS A 46 -9.16 -2.40 -16.02
CA HIS A 46 -8.12 -2.43 -17.06
C HIS A 46 -8.04 -1.10 -17.83
N SER A 47 -9.19 -0.44 -18.05
CA SER A 47 -9.25 0.90 -18.66
C SER A 47 -8.51 1.98 -17.85
N ASP A 48 -8.37 1.80 -16.53
CA ASP A 48 -7.71 2.78 -15.66
C ASP A 48 -6.19 2.64 -15.61
N VAL A 49 -5.60 1.61 -16.24
CA VAL A 49 -4.15 1.34 -16.16
C VAL A 49 -3.32 2.55 -16.60
N GLY A 50 -3.73 3.24 -17.66
CA GLY A 50 -3.06 4.45 -18.13
C GLY A 50 -3.11 5.58 -17.10
N THR A 51 -4.28 5.78 -16.48
CA THR A 51 -4.50 6.76 -15.42
C THR A 51 -3.65 6.45 -14.19
N VAL A 52 -3.65 5.19 -13.72
CA VAL A 52 -2.88 4.74 -12.55
C VAL A 52 -1.39 4.88 -12.79
N ARG A 53 -0.89 4.52 -13.98
CA ARG A 53 0.52 4.72 -14.35
C ARG A 53 0.90 6.20 -14.27
N ASN A 54 0.10 7.07 -14.87
CA ASN A 54 0.32 8.52 -14.87
C ASN A 54 0.27 9.13 -13.46
N TYR A 55 -0.59 8.58 -12.59
CA TYR A 55 -0.69 8.95 -11.19
C TYR A 55 0.57 8.55 -10.42
N ILE A 56 1.05 7.30 -10.54
CA ILE A 56 2.27 6.82 -9.88
C ILE A 56 3.50 7.64 -10.30
N GLN A 57 3.63 7.97 -11.60
CA GLN A 57 4.76 8.76 -12.11
C GLN A 57 4.82 10.19 -11.53
N ARG A 58 3.68 10.74 -11.09
CA ARG A 58 3.58 12.10 -10.54
C ARG A 58 3.48 12.14 -9.01
N GLN A 59 3.64 11.00 -8.34
CA GLN A 59 3.51 10.89 -6.88
C GLN A 59 4.43 11.85 -6.12
N GLU A 60 5.69 12.02 -6.56
CA GLU A 60 6.62 12.96 -5.91
C GLU A 60 6.09 14.40 -5.94
N GLU A 61 5.56 14.85 -7.08
CA GLU A 61 4.96 16.19 -7.21
C GLU A 61 3.67 16.30 -6.39
N HIS A 62 2.83 15.27 -6.42
CA HIS A 62 1.58 15.22 -5.66
C HIS A 62 1.81 15.32 -4.15
N HIS A 63 2.83 14.63 -3.63
CA HIS A 63 3.15 14.61 -2.20
C HIS A 63 3.91 15.85 -1.72
N ARG A 64 4.19 16.82 -2.59
CA ARG A 64 4.66 18.15 -2.16
C ARG A 64 3.55 18.99 -1.53
N THR A 65 2.29 18.73 -1.91
CA THR A 65 1.13 19.52 -1.47
C THR A 65 0.06 18.70 -0.77
N LYS A 66 0.13 17.38 -0.84
CA LYS A 66 -0.82 16.46 -0.22
C LYS A 66 -0.11 15.40 0.59
N THR A 67 -0.57 15.18 1.81
CA THR A 67 -0.02 14.17 2.70
C THR A 67 -0.50 12.76 2.34
N PHE A 68 0.27 11.76 2.76
CA PHE A 68 -0.15 10.36 2.67
C PHE A 68 -1.51 10.11 3.34
N GLN A 69 -1.75 10.68 4.53
CA GLN A 69 -3.00 10.46 5.26
C GLN A 69 -4.21 11.03 4.49
N GLU A 70 -4.10 12.24 3.95
CA GLU A 70 -5.16 12.82 3.11
C GLU A 70 -5.44 11.96 1.88
N GLU A 71 -4.41 11.44 1.25
CA GLU A 71 -4.57 10.56 0.10
C GLU A 71 -5.16 9.20 0.47
N TYR A 72 -4.73 8.61 1.59
CA TYR A 72 -5.25 7.35 2.07
C TYR A 72 -6.74 7.45 2.41
N ARG A 73 -7.17 8.51 3.11
CA ARG A 73 -8.60 8.79 3.34
C ARG A 73 -9.39 8.86 2.05
N GLN A 74 -8.88 9.59 1.05
CA GLN A 74 -9.55 9.69 -0.26
C GLN A 74 -9.67 8.33 -0.95
N PHE A 75 -8.70 7.43 -0.79
CA PHE A 75 -8.83 6.07 -1.28
C PHE A 75 -9.90 5.30 -0.51
N LEU A 76 -9.92 5.36 0.82
CA LEU A 76 -10.93 4.68 1.63
C LEU A 76 -12.34 5.18 1.26
N GLU A 77 -12.54 6.49 1.16
CA GLU A 77 -13.80 7.11 0.72
C GLU A 77 -14.19 6.65 -0.70
N ARG A 78 -13.27 6.74 -1.67
CA ARG A 78 -13.53 6.36 -3.06
C ARG A 78 -13.94 4.90 -3.22
N TYR A 79 -13.38 4.03 -2.39
CA TYR A 79 -13.64 2.59 -2.41
C TYR A 79 -14.68 2.16 -1.38
N GLU A 80 -15.36 3.11 -0.74
CA GLU A 80 -16.43 2.89 0.24
C GLU A 80 -16.00 1.95 1.37
N VAL A 81 -14.73 2.07 1.79
CA VAL A 81 -14.18 1.35 2.93
C VAL A 81 -14.43 2.17 4.19
N GLU A 82 -15.25 1.65 5.10
CA GLU A 82 -15.44 2.25 6.42
C GLU A 82 -14.15 2.19 7.24
N PHE A 83 -13.82 3.30 7.90
CA PHE A 83 -12.66 3.39 8.77
C PHE A 83 -12.95 4.32 9.95
N ASP A 84 -12.27 4.08 11.05
CA ASP A 84 -12.27 4.95 12.21
C ASP A 84 -10.98 5.78 12.20
N GLU A 85 -11.14 7.10 12.20
CA GLU A 85 -10.06 8.06 12.19
C GLU A 85 -9.12 7.92 13.40
N GLU A 86 -9.62 7.39 14.53
CA GLU A 86 -8.83 7.13 15.74
C GLU A 86 -7.87 5.95 15.56
N TYR A 87 -8.24 4.94 14.75
CA TYR A 87 -7.53 3.66 14.69
C TYR A 87 -6.85 3.37 13.34
N VAL A 88 -7.14 4.13 12.29
CA VAL A 88 -6.63 3.87 10.94
C VAL A 88 -5.13 4.18 10.77
N TRP A 89 -4.50 4.80 11.78
CA TRP A 89 -3.10 5.25 11.75
C TRP A 89 -2.14 4.42 12.62
N ASP A 90 -2.65 3.47 13.41
CA ASP A 90 -1.88 2.65 14.35
C ASP A 90 -1.26 1.38 13.73
#